data_AF-A0A7J4T630-F1
#
_entry.id   AF-A0A7J4T630-F1
#
_cell.length_a   1.000
_cell.length_b   1.000
_cell.length_c   1.000
_cell.angle_alpha   90.00
_cell.angle_beta   90.00
_cell.angle_gamma   90.00
#
_symmetry.space_group_name_H-M   'P 1'
#
loop_
_entity.id
_entity.type
_entity.pdbx_description
1 polymer ?
#
loop_
_entity_poly.entity_id
_entity_poly.type
_entity_poly.pdbx_seq_one_letter_code
_entity_poly.pdbx_strand_id
1 'polypeptide(L)'
;EDEITIVDGGIRITSTWRDIPSGETELCLRGVENRFQSYIWIGTQILEGEIGSTGNLFSQDTNYRSIISNGDIEGTNEVQNGYFDELSMVLTLGVFVLVFFGFKEKELRKNEKRILTIGLSLLIVSGLLHPIVKVVQENHDESSSFDGWLERRVEGIWEHQMANGDIGDSLDEETLGFPKGMEMDLILTIERYHVLSDGTYAYAPAQLENFDIEAYIFSFLESKDIALDHGLVETEVISFIIEASRILILDFRLIEVMLISESKPSSQMIQIRDEMVDSIGIAGPSDAQVWSTQPKQIEVSKWQELVRVLYPDNLQISFCDCEKKEIEFSYQNSGDLIVSKYALGLTKSPDGIIPLNGAVWCIAMIICGYAYALHRRK
;
A
#
# COMPACT_ATOMS: atom_id res chain seq x y z
N GLU A 1 -42.40 -9.47 -6.95
CA GLU A 1 -42.85 -10.78 -7.49
C GLU A 1 -43.28 -10.57 -8.92
N ASP A 2 -42.87 -11.44 -9.83
CA ASP A 2 -43.16 -11.32 -11.25
C ASP A 2 -44.17 -12.38 -11.69
N GLU A 3 -45.27 -11.94 -12.31
CA GLU A 3 -46.25 -12.81 -12.92
C GLU A 3 -46.14 -12.69 -14.45
N ILE A 4 -45.83 -13.80 -15.11
CA ILE A 4 -45.69 -13.87 -16.56
C ILE A 4 -46.96 -14.49 -17.15
N THR A 5 -47.67 -13.74 -17.99
CA THR A 5 -48.84 -14.22 -18.72
C THR A 5 -48.65 -14.03 -20.22
N ILE A 6 -48.98 -15.06 -21.01
CA ILE A 6 -48.90 -15.03 -22.47
C ILE A 6 -50.29 -14.72 -23.02
N VAL A 7 -50.44 -13.63 -23.76
CA VAL A 7 -51.71 -13.22 -24.38
C VAL A 7 -51.46 -12.80 -25.83
N ASP A 8 -52.19 -13.40 -26.77
CA ASP A 8 -52.22 -13.06 -28.21
C ASP A 8 -50.84 -12.88 -28.88
N GLY A 9 -49.95 -13.86 -28.70
CA GLY A 9 -48.65 -13.89 -29.39
C GLY A 9 -47.62 -12.89 -28.88
N GLY A 10 -47.95 -12.11 -27.84
CA GLY A 10 -47.03 -11.29 -27.07
C GLY A 10 -46.86 -11.83 -25.65
N ILE A 11 -45.66 -11.66 -25.09
CA ILE A 11 -45.39 -11.97 -23.68
C ILE A 11 -45.71 -10.71 -22.88
N ARG A 12 -46.62 -10.82 -21.90
CA ARG A 12 -46.92 -9.74 -20.95
C ARG A 12 -46.29 -10.10 -19.61
N ILE A 13 -45.28 -9.33 -19.22
CA ILE A 13 -44.65 -9.44 -17.89
C ILE A 13 -45.32 -8.40 -17.00
N THR A 14 -45.85 -8.84 -15.85
CA THR A 14 -46.43 -7.96 -14.84
C THR A 14 -45.56 -8.05 -13.59
N SER A 15 -44.79 -6.99 -13.33
CA SER A 15 -43.91 -6.89 -12.18
C SER A 15 -44.54 -6.02 -11.09
N THR A 16 -44.51 -6.51 -9.84
CA THR A 16 -44.95 -5.75 -8.67
C THR A 16 -43.76 -5.31 -7.83
N TRP A 17 -43.68 -4.00 -7.59
CA TRP A 17 -42.60 -3.35 -6.85
C TRP A 17 -43.13 -2.80 -5.51
N ARG A 18 -42.26 -2.77 -4.49
CA ARG A 18 -42.56 -2.17 -3.19
C ARG A 18 -41.45 -1.17 -2.86
N ASP A 19 -41.82 0.00 -2.31
CA ASP A 19 -40.91 1.07 -1.87
C ASP A 19 -40.03 1.73 -2.95
N ILE A 20 -40.57 2.01 -4.15
CA ILE A 20 -39.90 2.90 -5.11
C ILE A 20 -40.01 4.36 -4.58
N PRO A 21 -38.90 5.06 -4.28
CA PRO A 21 -38.94 6.46 -3.87
C PRO A 21 -39.49 7.35 -4.99
N SER A 22 -40.11 8.49 -4.64
CA SER A 22 -40.63 9.43 -5.64
C SER A 22 -39.49 10.09 -6.45
N GLY A 23 -39.42 9.82 -7.76
CA GLY A 23 -38.44 10.36 -8.73
C GLY A 23 -38.60 9.73 -10.13
N GLU A 24 -37.87 10.22 -11.14
CA GLU A 24 -37.77 9.54 -12.44
C GLU A 24 -36.79 8.36 -12.33
N THR A 25 -37.19 7.18 -12.79
CA THR A 25 -36.36 5.97 -12.74
C THR A 25 -36.28 5.38 -14.14
N GLU A 26 -35.08 5.23 -14.67
CA GLU A 26 -34.86 4.65 -15.99
C GLU A 26 -34.66 3.15 -15.87
N LEU A 27 -35.42 2.38 -16.66
CA LEU A 27 -35.36 0.92 -16.69
C LEU A 27 -34.65 0.47 -17.97
N CYS A 28 -33.44 -0.07 -17.83
CA CYS A 28 -32.68 -0.62 -18.94
C CYS A 28 -32.94 -2.13 -19.10
N LEU A 29 -33.45 -2.51 -20.27
CA LEU A 29 -33.68 -3.91 -20.64
C LEU A 29 -32.61 -4.35 -21.64
N ARG A 30 -31.84 -5.39 -21.31
CA ARG A 30 -30.82 -5.97 -22.21
C ARG A 30 -31.30 -7.30 -22.78
N GLY A 31 -31.12 -7.51 -24.08
CA GLY A 31 -31.48 -8.75 -24.76
C GLY A 31 -30.77 -8.89 -26.11
N VAL A 32 -30.75 -10.12 -26.64
CA VAL A 32 -30.24 -10.44 -27.98
C VAL A 32 -31.43 -10.83 -28.85
N GLU A 33 -31.53 -10.28 -30.07
CA GLU A 33 -32.60 -10.60 -31.01
C GLU A 33 -32.74 -12.11 -31.24
N ASN A 34 -33.98 -12.61 -31.25
CA ASN A 34 -34.36 -14.00 -31.53
C ASN A 34 -33.78 -15.08 -30.59
N ARG A 35 -33.50 -14.77 -29.32
CA ARG A 35 -33.21 -15.79 -28.29
C ARG A 35 -34.08 -15.62 -27.05
N PHE A 36 -34.58 -16.74 -26.52
CA PHE A 36 -35.13 -16.79 -25.16
C PHE A 36 -33.96 -16.85 -24.17
N GLN A 37 -33.87 -15.87 -23.27
CA GLN A 37 -32.84 -15.78 -22.24
C GLN A 37 -33.46 -15.38 -20.91
N SER A 38 -32.83 -15.79 -19.82
CA SER A 38 -33.10 -15.30 -18.48
C SER A 38 -32.72 -13.82 -18.42
N TYR A 39 -33.65 -12.95 -18.05
CA TYR A 39 -33.36 -11.53 -17.87
C TYR A 39 -32.94 -11.30 -16.42
N ILE A 40 -31.76 -10.72 -16.23
CA ILE A 40 -31.28 -10.22 -14.94
C ILE A 40 -31.35 -8.70 -15.01
N TRP A 41 -31.99 -8.06 -14.04
CA TRP A 41 -32.01 -6.60 -13.90
C TRP A 41 -31.06 -6.17 -12.78
N ILE A 42 -30.28 -5.12 -13.04
CA ILE A 42 -29.49 -4.42 -12.04
C ILE A 42 -30.13 -3.05 -11.88
N GLY A 43 -30.69 -2.77 -10.70
CA GLY A 43 -31.21 -1.45 -10.37
C GLY A 43 -30.09 -0.59 -9.83
N THR A 44 -29.54 0.32 -10.64
CA THR A 44 -28.62 1.35 -10.16
C THR A 44 -29.41 2.56 -9.68
N GLN A 45 -29.39 2.82 -8.37
CA GLN A 45 -29.96 4.03 -7.80
C GLN A 45 -29.05 5.22 -8.12
N ILE A 46 -29.46 6.04 -9.09
CA ILE A 46 -28.83 7.35 -9.33
C ILE A 46 -29.63 8.34 -8.48
N LEU A 47 -29.06 8.76 -7.35
CA LEU A 47 -29.59 9.89 -6.59
C LEU A 47 -29.35 11.16 -7.40
N GLU A 48 -30.42 11.81 -7.88
CA GLU A 48 -30.36 13.18 -8.37
C GLU A 48 -30.08 14.15 -7.20
N GLY A 49 -28.85 14.12 -6.69
CA GLY A 49 -28.17 15.33 -6.24
C GLY A 49 -27.58 16.05 -7.46
N GLU A 50 -26.70 17.04 -7.27
CA GLU A 50 -25.88 17.63 -8.35
C GLU A 50 -24.85 16.64 -8.94
N ILE A 51 -25.25 15.38 -9.12
CA ILE A 51 -24.50 14.18 -9.52
C ILE A 51 -25.05 13.68 -10.87
N GLY A 52 -25.43 14.61 -11.75
CA GLY A 52 -25.42 14.32 -13.17
C GLY A 52 -23.96 14.24 -13.59
N SER A 53 -23.49 13.05 -13.95
CA SER A 53 -22.19 12.85 -14.60
C SER A 53 -22.10 13.79 -15.80
N THR A 54 -21.44 14.93 -15.60
CA THR A 54 -20.88 15.66 -16.73
C THR A 54 -19.68 14.83 -17.15
N GLY A 55 -19.59 14.46 -18.44
CA GLY A 55 -18.49 13.65 -19.00
C GLY A 55 -17.09 14.26 -18.89
N ASN A 56 -16.93 15.27 -18.04
CA ASN A 56 -15.67 15.92 -17.65
C ASN A 56 -15.00 15.25 -16.43
N LEU A 57 -15.67 14.27 -15.78
CA LEU A 57 -15.15 13.54 -14.61
C LEU A 57 -14.29 12.31 -14.97
N PHE A 58 -14.30 11.94 -16.24
CA PHE A 58 -13.61 10.79 -16.81
C PHE A 58 -12.43 11.31 -17.63
N SER A 59 -11.20 10.97 -17.22
CA SER A 59 -9.95 11.54 -17.76
C SER A 59 -9.08 10.56 -18.54
N GLN A 60 -9.57 9.34 -18.82
CA GLN A 60 -8.80 8.25 -19.46
C GLN A 60 -7.51 7.87 -18.72
N ASP A 61 -7.34 8.28 -17.47
CA ASP A 61 -6.16 7.99 -16.65
C ASP A 61 -6.50 6.86 -15.66
N THR A 62 -5.87 5.70 -15.85
CA THR A 62 -6.02 4.49 -15.03
C THR A 62 -4.95 4.37 -13.94
N ASN A 63 -4.09 5.38 -13.81
CA ASN A 63 -3.06 5.38 -12.80
C ASN A 63 -3.67 5.66 -11.42
N TYR A 64 -3.23 4.88 -10.43
CA TYR A 64 -3.51 5.19 -9.04
C TYR A 64 -2.96 6.58 -8.71
N ARG A 65 -3.86 7.43 -8.22
CA ARG A 65 -3.54 8.78 -7.79
C ARG A 65 -3.38 8.81 -6.27
N SER A 66 -2.13 8.95 -5.83
CA SER A 66 -1.72 9.01 -4.43
C SER A 66 -2.41 10.14 -3.65
N ILE A 67 -2.95 9.82 -2.47
CA ILE A 67 -3.53 10.82 -1.55
C ILE A 67 -2.45 11.75 -1.02
N ILE A 68 -1.29 11.19 -0.66
CA ILE A 68 -0.18 11.95 -0.08
C ILE A 68 0.29 13.01 -1.10
N SER A 69 0.46 12.60 -2.36
CA SER A 69 0.96 13.47 -3.43
C SER A 69 0.06 14.67 -3.76
N ASN A 70 -1.24 14.57 -3.45
CA ASN A 70 -2.24 15.62 -3.70
C ASN A 70 -2.66 16.37 -2.43
N GLY A 71 -2.01 16.08 -1.29
CA GLY A 71 -2.32 16.68 0.00
C GLY A 71 -1.53 17.97 0.30
N ASP A 72 -1.55 18.35 1.58
CA ASP A 72 -0.89 19.53 2.14
C ASP A 72 0.63 19.33 2.28
N ILE A 73 1.33 19.34 1.14
CA ILE A 73 2.78 19.16 1.06
C ILE A 73 3.48 20.52 1.17
N GLU A 74 4.30 20.71 2.20
CA GLU A 74 5.19 21.88 2.30
C GLU A 74 6.48 21.70 1.48
N GLY A 75 6.94 20.45 1.33
CA GLY A 75 8.16 20.14 0.59
C GLY A 75 8.36 18.67 0.33
N THR A 76 9.09 18.37 -0.74
CA THR A 76 9.49 17.01 -1.13
C THR A 76 10.99 16.87 -0.98
N ASN A 77 11.43 15.80 -0.31
CA ASN A 77 12.83 15.50 -0.10
C ASN A 77 13.14 14.08 -0.58
N GLU A 78 14.34 13.89 -1.12
CA GLU A 78 14.86 12.55 -1.43
C GLU A 78 15.33 11.86 -0.15
N VAL A 79 15.06 10.56 -0.05
CA VAL A 79 15.62 9.72 1.01
C VAL A 79 17.11 9.57 0.74
N GLN A 80 17.95 9.92 1.71
CA GLN A 80 19.40 9.77 1.54
C GLN A 80 19.74 8.27 1.52
N ASN A 81 20.32 7.82 0.40
CA ASN A 81 20.81 6.45 0.25
C ASN A 81 21.80 6.10 1.38
N GLY A 82 21.77 4.85 1.83
CA GLY A 82 22.71 4.26 2.79
C GLY A 82 24.18 4.21 2.34
N TYR A 83 24.58 5.05 1.38
CA TYR A 83 25.94 5.15 0.85
C TYR A 83 26.99 5.37 1.95
N PHE A 84 26.61 6.05 3.03
CA PHE A 84 27.47 6.19 4.20
C PHE A 84 27.74 4.83 4.88
N ASP A 85 26.74 3.97 5.02
CA ASP A 85 26.88 2.67 5.67
C ASP A 85 27.80 1.75 4.85
N GLU A 86 27.64 1.70 3.53
CA GLU A 86 28.52 0.96 2.62
C GLU A 86 29.96 1.48 2.64
N LEU A 87 30.15 2.81 2.51
CA LEU A 87 31.46 3.44 2.58
C LEU A 87 32.13 3.20 3.94
N SER A 88 31.37 3.30 5.03
CA SER A 88 31.87 3.09 6.38
C SER A 88 32.40 1.66 6.54
N MET A 89 31.74 0.66 5.96
CA MET A 89 32.18 -0.73 5.99
C MET A 89 33.51 -0.92 5.25
N VAL A 90 33.60 -0.41 4.02
CA VAL A 90 34.83 -0.51 3.19
C VAL A 90 36.00 0.21 3.86
N LEU A 91 35.78 1.43 4.35
CA LEU A 91 36.82 2.22 5.02
C LEU A 91 37.26 1.58 6.35
N THR A 92 36.33 0.99 7.10
CA THR A 92 36.62 0.24 8.33
C THR A 92 37.56 -0.93 8.04
N LEU A 93 37.26 -1.74 7.03
CA LEU A 93 38.14 -2.83 6.60
C LEU A 93 39.53 -2.31 6.20
N GLY A 94 39.60 -1.19 5.48
CA GLY A 94 40.87 -0.54 5.15
C GLY A 94 41.68 -0.13 6.39
N VAL A 95 41.02 0.40 7.41
CA VAL A 95 41.67 0.77 8.69
C VAL A 95 42.18 -0.46 9.42
N PHE A 96 41.44 -1.56 9.42
CA PHE A 96 41.90 -2.83 10.00
C PHE A 96 43.19 -3.33 9.33
N VAL A 97 43.25 -3.28 8.00
CA VAL A 97 44.46 -3.64 7.23
C VAL A 97 45.62 -2.71 7.60
N LEU A 98 45.39 -1.40 7.65
CA LEU A 98 46.41 -0.42 8.03
C LEU A 98 46.91 -0.62 9.47
N VAL A 99 46.03 -0.94 10.41
CA VAL A 99 46.42 -1.23 11.79
C VAL A 99 47.23 -2.52 11.86
N PHE A 100 46.82 -3.57 11.13
CA PHE A 100 47.50 -4.86 11.12
C PHE A 100 48.92 -4.77 10.56
N PHE A 101 49.13 -4.00 9.49
CA PHE A 101 50.46 -3.81 8.89
C PHE A 101 51.27 -2.68 9.53
N GLY A 102 50.59 -1.64 10.05
CA GLY A 102 51.22 -0.43 10.56
C GLY A 102 51.70 -0.52 12.01
N PHE A 103 51.15 -1.45 12.81
CA PHE A 103 51.53 -1.61 14.21
C PHE A 103 52.26 -2.95 14.44
N LYS A 104 53.51 -2.88 14.90
CA LYS A 104 54.18 -4.06 15.47
C LYS A 104 53.81 -4.18 16.94
N GLU A 105 53.15 -5.27 17.31
CA GLU A 105 52.58 -5.47 18.66
C GLU A 105 53.59 -5.24 19.82
N LYS A 106 54.88 -5.48 19.56
CA LYS A 106 55.96 -5.32 20.54
C LYS A 106 56.35 -3.85 20.81
N GLU A 107 55.89 -2.89 20.01
CA GLU A 107 56.29 -1.47 20.11
C GLU A 107 55.24 -0.56 20.76
N LEU A 108 54.04 -1.06 21.07
CA LEU A 108 52.97 -0.26 21.69
C LEU A 108 53.10 -0.14 23.20
N ARG A 109 52.94 1.09 23.72
CA ARG A 109 52.77 1.34 25.15
C ARG A 109 51.38 0.91 25.63
N LYS A 110 51.27 0.66 26.94
CA LYS A 110 50.00 0.30 27.61
C LYS A 110 48.85 1.30 27.35
N ASN A 111 49.16 2.60 27.27
CA ASN A 111 48.16 3.65 27.02
C ASN A 111 47.73 3.70 25.54
N GLU A 112 48.68 3.57 24.61
CA GLU A 112 48.41 3.48 23.16
C GLU A 112 47.53 2.26 22.86
N LYS A 113 47.86 1.11 23.47
CA LYS A 113 47.06 -0.12 23.36
C LYS A 113 45.63 0.08 23.83
N ARG A 114 45.40 0.76 24.97
CA ARG A 114 44.04 1.04 25.48
C ARG A 114 43.22 1.94 24.55
N ILE A 115 43.82 3.04 24.08
CA ILE A 115 43.14 3.99 23.18
C ILE A 115 42.81 3.31 21.85
N LEU A 116 43.77 2.54 21.30
CA LEU A 116 43.56 1.78 20.07
C LEU A 116 42.47 0.73 20.23
N THR A 117 42.43 -0.02 21.34
CA THR A 117 41.37 -1.00 21.59
C THR A 117 39.99 -0.35 21.67
N ILE A 118 39.84 0.79 22.34
CA ILE A 118 38.56 1.52 22.42
C ILE A 118 38.12 2.01 21.04
N GLY A 119 39.03 2.64 20.29
CA GLY A 119 38.76 3.10 18.93
C GLY A 119 38.35 1.96 18.00
N LEU A 120 39.08 0.85 18.06
CA LEU A 120 38.80 -0.35 17.26
C LEU A 120 37.45 -0.97 17.63
N SER A 121 37.11 -1.07 18.92
CA SER A 121 35.79 -1.58 19.32
C SER A 121 34.65 -0.71 18.82
N LEU A 122 34.79 0.62 18.89
CA LEU A 122 33.79 1.54 18.35
C LEU A 122 33.68 1.42 16.82
N LEU A 123 34.80 1.23 16.13
CA LEU A 123 34.84 0.99 14.69
C LEU A 123 34.17 -0.32 14.29
N ILE A 124 34.32 -1.38 15.08
CA ILE A 124 33.61 -2.65 14.85
C ILE A 124 32.11 -2.44 14.97
N VAL A 125 31.65 -1.79 16.04
CA VAL A 125 30.22 -1.61 16.27
C VAL A 125 29.60 -0.69 15.22
N SER A 126 30.24 0.44 14.90
CA SER A 126 29.71 1.44 13.95
C SER A 126 29.94 1.09 12.47
N GLY A 127 31.09 0.51 12.13
CA GLY A 127 31.49 0.28 10.74
C GLY A 127 31.21 -1.12 10.23
N LEU A 128 31.05 -2.13 11.09
CA LEU A 128 30.76 -3.51 10.68
C LEU A 128 29.40 -3.97 11.18
N LEU A 129 29.18 -3.93 12.51
CA LEU A 129 27.96 -4.50 13.09
C LEU A 129 26.72 -3.69 12.73
N HIS A 130 26.80 -2.35 12.74
CA HIS A 130 25.66 -1.50 12.45
C HIS A 130 25.11 -1.69 11.03
N PRO A 131 25.91 -1.62 9.95
CA PRO A 131 25.44 -1.94 8.60
C PRO A 131 24.89 -3.37 8.47
N ILE A 132 25.54 -4.37 9.07
CA ILE A 132 25.08 -5.77 9.01
C ILE A 132 23.70 -5.91 9.64
N VAL A 133 23.50 -5.33 10.84
CA VAL A 133 22.20 -5.39 11.52
C VAL A 133 21.12 -4.68 10.70
N LYS A 134 21.45 -3.54 10.08
CA LYS A 134 20.52 -2.83 9.20
C LYS A 134 20.08 -3.68 8.02
N VAL A 135 21.03 -4.35 7.34
CA VAL A 135 20.73 -5.29 6.23
C VAL A 135 19.89 -6.48 6.70
N VAL A 136 20.13 -7.01 7.90
CA VAL A 136 19.32 -8.10 8.47
C VAL A 136 17.92 -7.62 8.82
N GLN A 137 17.77 -6.39 9.31
CA GLN A 137 16.47 -5.78 9.55
C GLN A 137 15.70 -5.52 8.25
N GLU A 138 16.41 -5.23 7.16
CA GLU A 138 15.83 -5.05 5.82
C GLU A 138 15.35 -6.37 5.18
N ASN A 139 16.02 -7.50 5.46
CA ASN A 139 15.75 -8.79 4.80
C ASN A 139 15.07 -9.81 5.74
N HIS A 140 14.01 -9.44 6.45
CA HIS A 140 13.34 -10.39 7.34
C HIS A 140 12.64 -11.50 6.51
N ASP A 141 13.03 -12.76 6.71
CA ASP A 141 12.58 -13.92 5.89
C ASP A 141 11.05 -14.16 5.90
N GLU A 142 10.33 -13.61 6.88
CA GLU A 142 8.87 -13.76 7.03
C GLU A 142 8.07 -12.56 6.49
N SER A 143 8.76 -11.50 6.07
CA SER A 143 8.12 -10.28 5.58
C SER A 143 7.58 -10.45 4.16
N SER A 144 6.41 -9.86 3.90
CA SER A 144 5.81 -9.85 2.57
C SER A 144 6.30 -8.64 1.78
N SER A 145 6.89 -8.86 0.60
CA SER A 145 7.08 -7.77 -0.36
C SER A 145 5.72 -7.22 -0.82
N PHE A 146 5.69 -5.96 -1.21
CA PHE A 146 4.48 -5.36 -1.78
C PHE A 146 3.88 -6.18 -2.92
N ASP A 147 4.71 -6.60 -3.88
CA ASP A 147 4.26 -7.40 -5.03
C ASP A 147 3.67 -8.76 -4.60
N GLY A 148 4.32 -9.44 -3.65
CA GLY A 148 3.84 -10.74 -3.15
C GLY A 148 2.62 -10.63 -2.25
N TRP A 149 2.40 -9.48 -1.60
CA TRP A 149 1.13 -9.16 -0.93
C TRP A 149 0.03 -8.88 -1.95
N LEU A 150 0.31 -8.06 -2.97
CA LEU A 150 -0.64 -7.66 -4.00
C LEU A 150 -1.14 -8.86 -4.82
N GLU A 151 -0.25 -9.78 -5.19
CA GLU A 151 -0.60 -11.01 -5.90
C GLU A 151 -1.59 -11.86 -5.11
N ARG A 152 -1.27 -12.14 -3.83
CA ARG A 152 -2.18 -12.87 -2.93
C ARG A 152 -3.50 -12.14 -2.73
N ARG A 153 -3.46 -10.81 -2.70
CA ARG A 153 -4.65 -9.97 -2.52
C ARG A 153 -5.61 -10.13 -3.70
N VAL A 154 -5.12 -10.01 -4.94
CA VAL A 154 -5.94 -10.14 -6.14
C VAL A 154 -6.39 -11.59 -6.36
N GLU A 155 -5.53 -12.57 -6.06
CA GLU A 155 -5.89 -13.99 -6.09
C GLU A 155 -7.05 -14.28 -5.12
N GLY A 156 -7.01 -13.75 -3.90
CA GLY A 156 -8.09 -13.94 -2.92
C GLY A 156 -9.41 -13.34 -3.37
N ILE A 157 -9.39 -12.17 -4.02
CA ILE A 157 -10.59 -11.54 -4.60
C ILE A 157 -11.14 -12.42 -5.74
N TRP A 158 -10.27 -12.96 -6.58
CA TRP A 158 -10.63 -13.83 -7.70
C TRP A 158 -11.28 -15.12 -7.21
N GLU A 159 -10.65 -15.83 -6.28
CA GLU A 159 -11.15 -17.08 -5.72
C GLU A 159 -12.53 -16.88 -5.07
N HIS A 160 -12.71 -15.79 -4.32
CA HIS A 160 -13.99 -15.46 -3.70
C HIS A 160 -15.09 -15.22 -4.75
N GLN A 161 -14.79 -14.39 -5.76
CA GLN A 161 -15.76 -14.03 -6.79
C GLN A 161 -16.17 -15.23 -7.65
N MET A 162 -15.23 -16.15 -7.93
CA MET A 162 -15.47 -17.33 -8.76
C MET A 162 -16.12 -18.49 -7.99
N ALA A 163 -15.97 -18.54 -6.67
CA ALA A 163 -16.58 -19.57 -5.83
C ALA A 163 -18.07 -19.31 -5.54
N ASN A 164 -18.51 -18.04 -5.53
CA ASN A 164 -19.87 -17.66 -5.14
C ASN A 164 -20.82 -17.54 -6.35
N GLY A 165 -21.57 -18.62 -6.61
CA GLY A 165 -22.74 -18.63 -7.51
C GLY A 165 -24.07 -18.26 -6.83
N ASP A 166 -24.06 -17.86 -5.55
CA ASP A 166 -25.26 -17.49 -4.79
C ASP A 166 -25.00 -16.18 -4.01
N ILE A 167 -25.81 -15.17 -4.29
CA ILE A 167 -25.71 -13.83 -3.70
C ILE A 167 -26.32 -13.91 -2.30
N GLY A 168 -25.50 -14.14 -1.28
CA GLY A 168 -25.95 -14.01 0.10
C GLY A 168 -25.28 -14.96 1.08
N ASP A 169 -23.99 -14.78 1.32
CA ASP A 169 -23.44 -14.71 2.68
C ASP A 169 -21.96 -14.37 2.56
N SER A 170 -21.63 -13.18 3.09
CA SER A 170 -20.33 -12.67 3.50
C SER A 170 -19.09 -13.17 2.72
N LEU A 171 -18.34 -12.22 2.13
CA LEU A 171 -16.88 -12.26 2.22
C LEU A 171 -16.54 -12.75 3.63
N ASP A 172 -16.04 -13.98 3.78
CA ASP A 172 -15.61 -14.48 5.08
C ASP A 172 -14.73 -13.38 5.66
N GLU A 173 -15.10 -12.90 6.85
CA GLU A 173 -14.52 -11.76 7.57
C GLU A 173 -13.00 -11.92 7.82
N GLU A 174 -12.37 -12.96 7.29
CA GLU A 174 -10.94 -13.25 7.33
C GLU A 174 -10.21 -12.92 6.01
N THR A 175 -10.92 -12.55 4.93
CA THR A 175 -10.35 -12.39 3.57
C THR A 175 -10.13 -10.92 3.14
N LEU A 176 -10.70 -9.94 3.85
CA LEU A 176 -10.50 -8.52 3.55
C LEU A 176 -9.35 -7.93 4.36
N GLY A 177 -8.18 -7.78 3.73
CA GLY A 177 -6.96 -7.25 4.36
C GLY A 177 -6.05 -8.37 4.84
N PHE A 178 -5.42 -8.18 6.00
CA PHE A 178 -4.55 -9.20 6.60
C PHE A 178 -5.36 -10.07 7.58
N PRO A 179 -5.15 -11.40 7.62
CA PRO A 179 -5.96 -12.26 8.49
C PRO A 179 -5.76 -11.97 9.98
N LYS A 180 -6.81 -12.21 10.77
CA LYS A 180 -6.79 -12.04 12.22
C LYS A 180 -5.71 -12.90 12.87
N GLY A 181 -4.98 -12.32 13.81
CA GLY A 181 -3.94 -13.00 14.57
C GLY A 181 -2.64 -13.22 13.79
N MET A 182 -2.60 -12.83 12.51
CA MET A 182 -1.36 -12.73 11.76
C MET A 182 -0.69 -11.38 11.99
N GLU A 183 0.63 -11.36 11.83
CA GLU A 183 1.39 -10.12 11.80
C GLU A 183 1.34 -9.58 10.36
N MET A 184 0.78 -8.37 10.21
CA MET A 184 0.97 -7.60 9.00
C MET A 184 2.43 -7.20 8.97
N ASP A 185 3.16 -7.69 7.98
CA ASP A 185 4.56 -7.36 7.74
C ASP A 185 4.74 -7.05 6.25
N LEU A 186 4.59 -5.77 5.90
CA LEU A 186 4.63 -5.27 4.53
C LEU A 186 5.88 -4.40 4.32
N ILE A 187 6.74 -4.81 3.39
CA ILE A 187 7.92 -4.04 2.99
C ILE A 187 7.62 -3.20 1.76
N LEU A 188 7.91 -1.91 1.85
CA LEU A 188 7.75 -0.91 0.81
C LEU A 188 9.07 -0.17 0.57
N THR A 189 9.28 0.27 -0.66
CA THR A 189 10.47 1.04 -1.04
C THR A 189 10.09 2.49 -1.25
N ILE A 190 10.78 3.40 -0.59
CA ILE A 190 10.54 4.83 -0.65
C ILE A 190 11.75 5.53 -1.25
N GLU A 191 11.52 6.32 -2.29
CA GLU A 191 12.56 7.16 -2.88
C GLU A 191 12.50 8.59 -2.32
N ARG A 192 11.28 9.02 -1.97
CA ARG A 192 10.97 10.38 -1.55
C ARG A 192 10.09 10.36 -0.32
N TYR A 193 10.16 11.46 0.43
CA TYR A 193 9.23 11.73 1.51
C TYR A 193 8.79 13.20 1.46
N HIS A 194 7.55 13.43 1.84
CA HIS A 194 6.95 14.75 1.93
C HIS A 194 6.93 15.22 3.38
N VAL A 195 7.21 16.50 3.60
CA VAL A 195 6.97 17.16 4.89
C VAL A 195 5.58 17.75 4.85
N LEU A 196 4.74 17.36 5.81
CA LEU A 196 3.37 17.84 5.97
C LEU A 196 3.36 19.11 6.84
N SER A 197 2.27 19.87 6.79
CA SER A 197 2.14 21.18 7.48
C SER A 197 2.22 21.13 9.00
N ASP A 198 2.04 19.97 9.62
CA ASP A 198 2.21 19.77 11.06
C ASP A 198 3.63 19.28 11.45
N GLY A 199 4.53 19.14 10.48
CA GLY A 199 5.89 18.66 10.67
C GLY A 199 6.04 17.13 10.66
N THR A 200 4.95 16.38 10.43
CA THR A 200 5.03 14.93 10.18
C THR A 200 5.57 14.64 8.77
N TYR A 201 5.99 13.39 8.56
CA TYR A 201 6.60 12.94 7.31
C TYR A 201 5.69 11.91 6.66
N ALA A 202 5.29 12.15 5.41
CA ALA A 202 4.57 11.19 4.61
C ALA A 202 5.54 10.52 3.63
N TYR A 203 5.73 9.21 3.76
CA TYR A 203 6.63 8.49 2.88
C TYR A 203 5.94 8.19 1.56
N ALA A 204 6.61 8.45 0.43
CA ALA A 204 6.09 8.18 -0.90
C ALA A 204 6.64 6.83 -1.40
N PRO A 205 5.82 5.77 -1.42
CA PRO A 205 6.26 4.45 -1.89
C PRO A 205 6.37 4.45 -3.41
N ALA A 206 7.52 4.03 -3.93
CA ALA A 206 7.79 3.95 -5.36
C ALA A 206 6.83 2.99 -6.08
N GLN A 207 6.40 1.94 -5.39
CA GLN A 207 5.48 0.94 -5.94
C GLN A 207 4.07 1.47 -6.23
N LEU A 208 3.59 2.47 -5.47
CA LEU A 208 2.25 3.04 -5.69
C LEU A 208 2.29 4.24 -6.63
N GLU A 209 3.47 4.81 -6.90
CA GLU A 209 3.59 5.98 -7.74
C GLU A 209 3.29 5.62 -9.20
N ASN A 210 2.16 6.11 -9.72
CA ASN A 210 1.63 5.79 -11.06
C ASN A 210 1.40 4.28 -11.27
N PHE A 211 0.91 3.57 -10.24
CA PHE A 211 0.53 2.17 -10.38
C PHE A 211 -0.67 2.04 -11.32
N ASP A 212 -0.53 1.28 -12.41
CA ASP A 212 -1.60 1.04 -13.38
C ASP A 212 -2.45 -0.17 -12.96
N ILE A 213 -3.61 0.12 -12.36
CA ILE A 213 -4.55 -0.89 -11.86
C ILE A 213 -5.12 -1.72 -13.01
N GLU A 214 -5.40 -1.10 -14.15
CA GLU A 214 -5.93 -1.79 -15.33
C GLU A 214 -4.92 -2.82 -15.84
N ALA A 215 -3.69 -2.38 -16.09
CA ALA A 215 -2.65 -3.26 -16.60
C ALA A 215 -2.39 -4.44 -15.65
N TYR A 216 -2.41 -4.20 -14.34
CA TYR A 216 -2.22 -5.26 -13.36
C TYR A 216 -3.36 -6.29 -13.37
N ILE A 217 -4.62 -5.85 -13.30
CA ILE A 217 -5.78 -6.74 -13.31
C ILE A 217 -5.86 -7.53 -14.63
N PHE A 218 -5.58 -6.88 -15.76
CA PHE A 218 -5.59 -7.56 -17.07
C PHE A 218 -4.47 -8.58 -17.17
N SER A 219 -3.25 -8.25 -16.72
CA SER A 219 -2.15 -9.21 -16.65
C SER A 219 -2.48 -10.39 -15.73
N PHE A 220 -3.21 -10.16 -14.63
CA PHE A 220 -3.69 -11.22 -13.76
C PHE A 220 -4.70 -12.13 -14.49
N LEU A 221 -5.66 -11.57 -15.21
CA LEU A 221 -6.63 -12.35 -15.99
C LEU A 221 -5.97 -13.17 -17.11
N GLU A 222 -4.97 -12.60 -17.79
CA GLU A 222 -4.15 -13.34 -18.76
C GLU A 222 -3.45 -14.54 -18.12
N SER A 223 -2.95 -14.40 -16.87
CA SER A 223 -2.34 -15.50 -16.12
C SER A 223 -3.32 -16.63 -15.77
N LYS A 224 -4.64 -16.34 -15.80
CA LYS A 224 -5.73 -17.32 -15.62
C LYS A 224 -6.25 -17.88 -16.96
N ASP A 225 -5.55 -17.65 -18.06
CA ASP A 225 -5.95 -18.02 -19.42
C ASP A 225 -7.25 -17.33 -19.88
N ILE A 226 -7.59 -16.17 -19.32
CA ILE A 226 -8.77 -15.38 -19.69
C ILE A 226 -8.32 -14.24 -20.60
N ALA A 227 -8.53 -14.42 -21.90
CA ALA A 227 -8.25 -13.39 -22.90
C ALA A 227 -9.43 -12.41 -23.01
N LEU A 228 -9.15 -11.12 -22.86
CA LEU A 228 -10.12 -10.03 -22.99
C LEU A 228 -10.32 -9.57 -24.45
N ASP A 229 -9.60 -10.20 -25.38
CA ASP A 229 -9.33 -9.70 -26.73
C ASP A 229 -10.49 -9.92 -27.71
N HIS A 230 -11.35 -10.91 -27.43
CA HIS A 230 -12.35 -11.39 -28.39
C HIS A 230 -13.70 -11.75 -27.75
N GLY A 231 -14.72 -10.92 -27.98
CA GLY A 231 -16.12 -11.22 -27.63
C GLY A 231 -16.67 -10.40 -26.47
N LEU A 232 -17.88 -10.76 -26.06
CA LEU A 232 -18.51 -10.27 -24.82
C LEU A 232 -17.80 -10.94 -23.65
N VAL A 233 -17.35 -10.15 -22.68
CA VAL A 233 -16.74 -10.66 -21.45
C VAL A 233 -17.84 -11.25 -20.56
N GLU A 234 -17.55 -12.36 -19.88
CA GLU A 234 -18.48 -12.98 -18.93
C GLU A 234 -18.81 -12.01 -17.79
N THR A 235 -20.04 -12.06 -17.29
CA THR A 235 -20.54 -11.10 -16.28
C THR A 235 -19.72 -11.21 -15.00
N GLU A 236 -19.33 -12.42 -14.64
CA GLU A 236 -18.53 -12.78 -13.47
C GLU A 236 -17.13 -12.14 -13.54
N VAL A 237 -16.53 -12.10 -14.74
CA VAL A 237 -15.23 -11.46 -14.98
C VAL A 237 -15.36 -9.93 -14.92
N ILE A 238 -16.43 -9.35 -15.47
CA ILE A 238 -16.69 -7.91 -15.36
C ILE A 238 -16.87 -7.51 -13.90
N SER A 239 -17.65 -8.28 -13.13
CA SER A 239 -17.84 -8.06 -11.70
C SER A 239 -16.53 -8.16 -10.93
N PHE A 240 -15.69 -9.15 -11.23
CA PHE A 240 -14.34 -9.26 -10.66
C PHE A 240 -13.50 -8.02 -10.97
N ILE A 241 -13.45 -7.57 -12.22
CA ILE A 241 -12.65 -6.40 -12.63
C ILE A 241 -13.06 -5.15 -11.83
N ILE A 242 -14.36 -4.90 -11.72
CA ILE A 242 -14.89 -3.73 -11.00
C ILE A 242 -14.57 -3.82 -9.51
N GLU A 243 -14.81 -4.99 -8.89
CA GLU A 243 -14.62 -5.16 -7.45
C GLU A 243 -13.14 -5.17 -7.06
N ALA A 244 -12.27 -5.83 -7.84
CA ALA A 244 -10.83 -5.81 -7.64
C ALA A 244 -10.29 -4.39 -7.74
N SER A 245 -10.72 -3.63 -8.76
CA SER A 245 -10.31 -2.21 -8.90
C SER A 245 -10.71 -1.38 -7.69
N ARG A 246 -11.95 -1.57 -7.19
CA ARG A 246 -12.46 -0.87 -6.00
C ARG A 246 -11.64 -1.19 -4.76
N ILE A 247 -11.41 -2.48 -4.50
CA ILE A 247 -10.68 -2.95 -3.32
C ILE A 247 -9.24 -2.45 -3.37
N LEU A 248 -8.55 -2.55 -4.51
CA LEU A 248 -7.17 -2.09 -4.65
C LEU A 248 -7.02 -0.59 -4.41
N ILE A 249 -7.94 0.24 -4.94
CA ILE A 249 -7.94 1.68 -4.67
C ILE A 249 -8.04 1.92 -3.16
N LEU A 250 -8.96 1.25 -2.46
CA LEU A 250 -9.15 1.44 -1.02
C LEU A 250 -7.96 0.93 -0.20
N ASP A 251 -7.38 -0.21 -0.59
CA ASP A 251 -6.20 -0.78 0.06
C ASP A 251 -4.98 0.15 -0.08
N PHE A 252 -4.72 0.67 -1.28
CA PHE A 252 -3.60 1.59 -1.52
C PHE A 252 -3.75 2.87 -0.71
N ARG A 253 -4.97 3.43 -0.65
CA ARG A 253 -5.30 4.60 0.18
C ARG A 253 -5.00 4.34 1.65
N LEU A 254 -5.34 3.15 2.15
CA LEU A 254 -5.10 2.77 3.54
C LEU A 254 -3.61 2.58 3.83
N ILE A 255 -2.87 1.91 2.94
CA ILE A 255 -1.41 1.74 3.03
C ILE A 255 -0.71 3.11 3.05
N GLU A 256 -1.13 4.05 2.20
CA GLU A 256 -0.54 5.40 2.18
C GLU A 256 -0.69 6.12 3.52
N VAL A 257 -1.84 6.05 4.18
CA VAL A 257 -1.95 6.67 5.52
C VAL A 257 -1.06 5.98 6.53
N MET A 258 -0.91 4.65 6.46
CA MET A 258 -0.01 3.92 7.33
C MET A 258 1.46 4.35 7.16
N LEU A 259 1.82 4.93 6.01
CA LEU A 259 3.15 5.47 5.71
C LEU A 259 3.39 6.90 6.25
N ILE A 260 2.44 7.47 6.99
CA ILE A 260 2.63 8.74 7.68
C ILE A 260 3.30 8.47 9.03
N SER A 261 4.45 9.09 9.23
CA SER A 261 5.30 8.92 10.40
C SER A 261 5.66 10.24 11.07
N GLU A 262 5.92 10.18 12.37
CA GLU A 262 6.45 11.31 13.13
C GLU A 262 7.96 11.49 12.94
N SER A 263 8.66 10.45 12.47
CA SER A 263 10.11 10.47 12.27
C SER A 263 10.48 10.59 10.79
N LYS A 264 11.65 11.18 10.53
CA LYS A 264 12.23 11.21 9.18
C LYS A 264 12.70 9.80 8.80
N PRO A 265 12.53 9.35 7.54
CA PRO A 265 12.97 8.02 7.14
C PRO A 265 14.51 7.89 7.23
N SER A 266 14.98 6.77 7.78
CA SER A 266 16.41 6.45 7.95
C SER A 266 16.94 5.47 6.90
N SER A 267 16.05 4.81 6.15
CA SER A 267 16.34 3.94 5.00
C SER A 267 15.32 4.15 3.89
N GLN A 268 15.64 3.67 2.69
CA GLN A 268 14.71 3.57 1.56
C GLN A 268 13.75 2.38 1.72
N MET A 269 14.07 1.41 2.57
CA MET A 269 13.14 0.32 2.89
C MET A 269 12.39 0.67 4.17
N ILE A 270 11.06 0.69 4.08
CA ILE A 270 10.17 0.91 5.22
C ILE A 270 9.32 -0.34 5.40
N GLN A 271 9.13 -0.71 6.65
CA GLN A 271 8.31 -1.84 7.05
C GLN A 271 7.06 -1.30 7.77
N ILE A 272 5.88 -1.71 7.33
CA ILE A 272 4.64 -1.55 8.10
C ILE A 272 4.46 -2.84 8.88
N ARG A 273 4.48 -2.74 10.21
CA ARG A 273 4.45 -3.92 11.08
C ARG A 273 3.50 -3.79 12.26
N ASP A 274 2.48 -4.65 12.29
CA ASP A 274 1.61 -4.79 13.46
C ASP A 274 0.87 -6.14 13.51
N GLU A 275 0.44 -6.54 14.71
CA GLU A 275 -0.49 -7.66 14.88
C GLU A 275 -1.89 -7.24 14.43
N MET A 276 -2.55 -8.07 13.64
CA MET A 276 -3.90 -7.80 13.16
C MET A 276 -4.95 -8.39 14.10
N VAL A 277 -5.90 -7.56 14.53
CA VAL A 277 -7.00 -7.95 15.40
C VAL A 277 -8.33 -7.73 14.71
N ASP A 278 -9.39 -8.36 15.22
CA ASP A 278 -10.76 -8.12 14.73
C ASP A 278 -11.04 -6.62 14.75
N SER A 279 -11.57 -6.12 13.63
CA SER A 279 -12.09 -4.78 13.56
C SER A 279 -13.60 -4.80 13.46
N ILE A 280 -14.24 -3.80 14.05
CA ILE A 280 -15.62 -3.44 13.74
C ILE A 280 -15.54 -2.28 12.73
N GLY A 281 -14.87 -2.49 11.60
CA GLY A 281 -14.52 -1.43 10.65
C GLY A 281 -15.52 -1.32 9.50
N ILE A 282 -16.68 -0.69 9.74
CA ILE A 282 -17.65 -0.42 8.65
C ILE A 282 -17.30 0.93 8.01
N ALA A 283 -16.98 0.94 6.71
CA ALA A 283 -16.77 2.13 5.89
C ALA A 283 -17.96 2.34 4.93
N GLY A 284 -18.20 3.58 4.49
CA GLY A 284 -19.15 3.86 3.40
C GLY A 284 -20.64 3.61 3.72
N PRO A 285 -21.50 3.49 2.69
CA PRO A 285 -22.86 2.97 2.84
C PRO A 285 -22.79 1.57 3.47
N SER A 286 -23.80 1.18 4.25
CA SER A 286 -23.87 0.12 5.27
C SER A 286 -23.13 -1.23 5.09
N ASP A 287 -22.55 -1.52 3.93
CA ASP A 287 -22.04 -2.84 3.53
C ASP A 287 -20.63 -2.79 2.89
N ALA A 288 -19.99 -1.61 2.76
CA ALA A 288 -18.64 -1.51 2.17
C ALA A 288 -17.53 -1.73 3.21
N GLN A 289 -17.23 -3.00 3.52
CA GLN A 289 -16.06 -3.33 4.34
C GLN A 289 -14.77 -3.11 3.52
N VAL A 290 -13.80 -2.37 4.09
CA VAL A 290 -12.47 -2.18 3.46
C VAL A 290 -11.56 -3.32 3.90
N TRP A 291 -11.16 -3.31 5.18
CA TRP A 291 -10.49 -4.42 5.85
C TRP A 291 -11.36 -4.89 7.02
N SER A 292 -11.48 -6.20 7.18
CA SER A 292 -12.18 -6.83 8.30
C SER A 292 -11.33 -6.88 9.58
N THR A 293 -10.04 -6.59 9.45
CA THR A 293 -9.08 -6.51 10.56
C THR A 293 -8.47 -5.11 10.67
N GLN A 294 -7.89 -4.83 11.84
CA GLN A 294 -7.17 -3.59 12.09
C GLN A 294 -5.82 -3.86 12.79
N PRO A 295 -4.84 -2.97 12.62
CA PRO A 295 -3.61 -2.98 13.41
C PRO A 295 -3.93 -2.81 14.91
N LYS A 296 -3.40 -3.70 15.75
CA LYS A 296 -3.63 -3.73 17.20
C LYS A 296 -3.22 -2.44 17.92
N GLN A 297 -2.22 -1.74 17.42
CA GLN A 297 -1.73 -0.48 18.00
C GLN A 297 -2.71 0.68 17.81
N ILE A 298 -3.66 0.56 16.87
CA ILE A 298 -4.64 1.60 16.59
C ILE A 298 -5.92 1.34 17.39
N GLU A 299 -6.39 2.36 18.08
CA GLU A 299 -7.68 2.32 18.75
C GLU A 299 -8.82 2.14 17.73
N VAL A 300 -9.79 1.26 18.02
CA VAL A 300 -10.94 0.98 17.16
C VAL A 300 -11.68 2.25 16.70
N SER A 301 -11.87 3.21 17.60
CA SER A 301 -12.53 4.49 17.29
C SER A 301 -11.78 5.30 16.24
N LYS A 302 -10.44 5.40 16.37
CA LYS A 302 -9.54 6.06 15.41
C LYS A 302 -9.50 5.32 14.08
N TRP A 303 -9.51 3.99 14.11
CA TRP A 303 -9.57 3.15 12.90
C TRP A 303 -10.88 3.36 12.12
N GLN A 304 -12.03 3.34 12.80
CA GLN A 304 -13.33 3.58 12.19
C GLN A 304 -13.43 4.99 11.58
N GLU A 305 -12.95 6.01 12.29
CA GLU A 305 -12.88 7.38 11.76
C GLU A 305 -12.00 7.43 10.52
N LEU A 306 -10.81 6.83 10.58
CA LEU A 306 -9.88 6.80 9.47
C LEU A 306 -10.49 6.16 8.22
N VAL A 307 -11.01 4.94 8.38
CA VAL A 307 -11.61 4.16 7.30
C VAL A 307 -12.80 4.91 6.69
N ARG A 308 -13.61 5.59 7.50
CA ARG A 308 -14.72 6.43 7.01
C ARG A 308 -14.23 7.62 6.19
N VAL A 309 -13.17 8.28 6.62
CA VAL A 309 -12.63 9.49 5.98
C VAL A 309 -11.82 9.17 4.72
N LEU A 310 -11.17 8.00 4.68
CA LEU A 310 -10.47 7.50 3.50
C LEU A 310 -11.40 6.96 2.42
N TYR A 311 -12.63 6.61 2.78
CA TYR A 311 -13.61 6.23 1.78
C TYR A 311 -13.95 7.46 0.91
N PRO A 312 -13.78 7.39 -0.42
CA PRO A 312 -14.12 8.50 -1.30
C PRO A 312 -15.62 8.80 -1.30
N ASP A 313 -15.96 10.08 -1.30
CA ASP A 313 -17.37 10.52 -1.37
C ASP A 313 -18.00 10.15 -2.71
N ASN A 314 -17.21 10.16 -3.77
CA ASN A 314 -17.60 9.67 -5.08
C ASN A 314 -16.50 8.72 -5.57
N LEU A 315 -16.82 7.44 -5.75
CA LEU A 315 -15.98 6.45 -6.43
C LEU A 315 -16.81 5.83 -7.54
N GLN A 316 -16.45 6.15 -8.77
CA GLN A 316 -17.07 5.61 -9.97
C GLN A 316 -16.04 4.74 -10.66
N ILE A 317 -16.44 3.52 -10.97
CA ILE A 317 -15.64 2.57 -11.75
C ILE A 317 -16.54 2.11 -12.87
N SER A 318 -16.04 2.22 -14.10
CA SER A 318 -16.72 1.80 -15.31
C SER A 318 -15.82 0.87 -16.09
N PHE A 319 -16.41 -0.14 -16.72
CA PHE A 319 -15.73 -1.04 -17.62
C PHE A 319 -16.34 -0.90 -19.02
N CYS A 320 -15.54 -0.48 -19.99
CA CYS A 320 -15.94 -0.39 -21.39
C CYS A 320 -15.74 -1.76 -22.04
N ASP A 321 -16.82 -2.52 -22.20
CA ASP A 321 -16.84 -3.76 -22.99
C ASP A 321 -16.91 -3.44 -24.51
N CYS A 322 -15.97 -2.62 -24.97
CA CYS A 322 -15.96 -1.95 -26.27
C CYS A 322 -14.98 -2.64 -27.25
N GLU A 323 -14.63 -1.99 -28.38
CA GLU A 323 -13.60 -2.52 -29.32
C GLU A 323 -12.23 -2.67 -28.65
N LYS A 324 -11.92 -1.77 -27.71
CA LYS A 324 -10.85 -1.92 -26.73
C LYS A 324 -11.48 -2.10 -25.36
N LYS A 325 -11.02 -3.10 -24.60
CA LYS A 325 -11.43 -3.27 -23.20
C LYS A 325 -10.64 -2.28 -22.36
N GLU A 326 -11.35 -1.45 -21.62
CA GLU A 326 -10.76 -0.39 -20.80
C GLU A 326 -11.53 -0.28 -19.49
N ILE A 327 -10.81 -0.02 -18.41
CA ILE A 327 -11.34 0.35 -17.10
C ILE A 327 -11.17 1.85 -16.98
N GLU A 328 -12.20 2.54 -16.51
CA GLU A 328 -12.06 3.93 -16.12
C GLU A 328 -12.59 4.11 -14.71
N PHE A 329 -11.78 4.72 -13.86
CA PHE A 329 -12.20 5.07 -12.51
C PHE A 329 -11.96 6.54 -12.21
N SER A 330 -12.89 7.12 -11.47
CA SER A 330 -12.79 8.46 -10.92
C SER A 330 -13.16 8.41 -9.46
N TYR A 331 -12.27 8.91 -8.61
CA TYR A 331 -12.57 9.09 -7.20
C TYR A 331 -12.26 10.50 -6.72
N GLN A 332 -13.17 11.04 -5.92
CA GLN A 332 -13.06 12.37 -5.34
C GLN A 332 -13.48 12.34 -3.87
N ASN A 333 -12.74 13.08 -3.05
CA ASN A 333 -13.16 13.44 -1.70
C ASN A 333 -13.65 14.90 -1.77
N SER A 334 -14.76 15.19 -1.11
CA SER A 334 -15.45 16.49 -1.08
C SER A 334 -14.75 17.53 -0.19
N GLY A 335 -13.50 17.32 0.20
CA GLY A 335 -12.71 18.27 0.98
C GLY A 335 -11.21 17.94 1.03
N ASP A 336 -10.42 18.90 1.52
CA ASP A 336 -8.99 18.72 1.75
C ASP A 336 -8.78 17.71 2.86
N LEU A 337 -8.35 16.50 2.49
CA LEU A 337 -7.98 15.48 3.45
C LEU A 337 -6.69 15.91 4.17
N ILE A 338 -6.82 16.34 5.43
CA ILE A 338 -5.66 16.61 6.29
C ILE A 338 -5.11 15.27 6.78
N VAL A 339 -4.33 14.61 5.92
CA VAL A 339 -3.82 13.25 6.16
C VAL A 339 -2.89 13.19 7.39
N SER A 340 -2.28 14.31 7.73
CA SER A 340 -1.33 14.46 8.83
C SER A 340 -1.92 14.11 10.22
N LYS A 341 -3.23 14.33 10.41
CA LYS A 341 -3.97 13.94 11.62
C LYS A 341 -3.97 12.44 11.88
N TYR A 342 -3.67 11.66 10.85
CA TYR A 342 -3.75 10.21 10.85
C TYR A 342 -2.36 9.57 10.86
N ALA A 343 -1.32 10.21 11.40
CA ALA A 343 -0.09 9.50 11.74
C ALA A 343 -0.42 8.34 12.69
N LEU A 344 -0.10 7.11 12.27
CA LEU A 344 -0.43 5.87 12.98
C LEU A 344 0.77 5.28 13.73
N GLY A 345 1.99 5.71 13.41
CA GLY A 345 3.20 5.21 14.07
C GLY A 345 3.52 3.74 13.76
N LEU A 346 2.91 3.18 12.70
CA LEU A 346 3.09 1.79 12.29
C LEU A 346 4.36 1.54 11.48
N THR A 347 4.98 2.61 10.99
CA THR A 347 6.21 2.52 10.20
C THR A 347 7.41 2.25 11.10
N LYS A 348 8.17 1.22 10.74
CA LYS A 348 9.49 0.95 11.28
C LYS A 348 10.50 1.11 10.16
N SER A 349 11.50 1.95 10.42
CA SER A 349 12.67 2.09 9.56
C SER A 349 13.81 1.27 10.16
N PRO A 350 14.62 0.58 9.34
CA PRO A 350 15.86 -0.05 9.78
C PRO A 350 16.85 0.96 10.37
N ASP A 351 16.84 1.11 11.69
CA ASP A 351 17.68 2.08 12.40
C ASP A 351 19.04 1.49 12.83
N GLY A 352 19.28 0.20 12.58
CA GLY A 352 20.49 -0.50 13.00
C GLY A 352 20.66 -0.54 14.52
N ILE A 353 21.92 -0.48 14.98
CA ILE A 353 22.27 -0.62 16.41
C ILE A 353 22.37 0.73 17.15
N ILE A 354 22.82 1.79 16.47
CA ILE A 354 23.25 3.03 17.12
C ILE A 354 22.62 4.22 16.38
N PRO A 355 21.95 5.14 17.09
CA PRO A 355 21.53 6.40 16.49
C PRO A 355 22.77 7.21 16.06
N LEU A 356 22.68 7.91 14.93
CA LEU A 356 23.77 8.75 14.40
C LEU A 356 25.08 7.96 14.16
N ASN A 357 24.99 6.76 13.58
CA ASN A 357 26.13 5.88 13.31
C ASN A 357 27.33 6.61 12.68
N GLY A 358 27.09 7.51 11.74
CA GLY A 358 28.16 8.25 11.08
C GLY A 358 28.97 9.17 11.99
N ALA A 359 28.36 9.77 13.01
CA ALA A 359 29.10 10.56 14.00
C ALA A 359 29.99 9.65 14.86
N VAL A 360 29.46 8.49 15.28
CA VAL A 360 30.20 7.51 16.09
C VAL A 360 31.38 6.94 15.30
N TRP A 361 31.18 6.63 14.02
CA TRP A 361 32.23 6.16 13.11
C TRP A 361 33.34 7.20 12.96
N CYS A 362 33.00 8.47 12.74
CA CYS A 362 33.98 9.57 12.65
C CYS A 362 34.80 9.72 13.95
N ILE A 363 34.15 9.64 15.12
CA ILE A 363 34.84 9.69 16.41
C ILE A 363 35.79 8.50 16.56
N ALA A 364 35.36 7.28 16.19
CA ALA A 364 36.20 6.09 16.22
C ALA A 364 37.45 6.24 15.33
N MET A 365 37.28 6.80 14.13
CA MET A 365 38.39 7.12 13.22
C MET A 365 39.38 8.11 13.82
N ILE A 366 38.90 9.18 14.46
CA ILE A 366 39.75 10.17 15.12
C ILE A 366 40.56 9.53 16.26
N ILE A 367 39.93 8.67 17.06
CA ILE A 367 40.60 7.96 18.17
C ILE A 367 41.71 7.04 17.62
N CYS A 368 41.43 6.27 16.57
CA CYS A 368 42.41 5.41 15.91
C CYS A 368 43.56 6.23 15.29
N GLY A 369 43.24 7.33 14.60
CA GLY A 369 44.23 8.25 14.04
C GLY A 369 45.12 8.89 15.11
N TYR A 370 44.55 9.27 16.26
CA TYR A 370 45.30 9.81 17.39
C TYR A 370 46.26 8.77 17.99
N ALA A 371 45.82 7.52 18.14
CA ALA A 371 46.68 6.43 18.59
C ALA A 371 47.85 6.19 17.63
N TYR A 372 47.60 6.26 16.32
CA TYR A 372 48.64 6.15 15.29
C TYR A 372 49.62 7.34 15.31
N ALA A 373 49.12 8.57 15.44
CA ALA A 373 49.96 9.77 15.52
C ALA A 373 50.86 9.77 16.77
N LEU A 374 50.34 9.29 17.91
CA LEU A 374 51.14 9.10 19.14
C LEU A 374 52.27 8.11 18.91
N HIS A 375 52.02 7.04 18.16
CA HIS A 375 53.02 6.03 17.85
C HIS A 375 54.13 6.56 16.92
N ARG A 376 53.77 7.33 15.88
CA ARG A 376 54.72 7.86 14.85
C ARG A 376 55.54 9.08 15.30
N ARG A 377 55.20 9.72 16.43
CA ARG A 377 56.01 10.83 17.00
C ARG A 377 57.24 10.35 17.77
N LYS A 378 57.45 9.04 17.85
CA LYS A 378 58.74 8.41 18.18
C LYS A 378 59.58 8.28 16.92
#